data_AF-A0A954C6P8-F1
#
_entry.id   AF-A0A954C6P8-F1
#
_cell.length_a   1.000
_cell.length_b   1.000
_cell.length_c   1.000
_cell.angle_alpha   90.00
_cell.angle_beta   90.00
_cell.angle_gamma   90.00
#
_symmetry.space_group_name_H-M   'P 1'
#
loop_
_entity.id
_entity.type
_entity.pdbx_description
1 polymer ?
#
loop_
_entity_poly.entity_id
_entity_poly.type
_entity_poly.pdbx_seq_one_letter_code
_entity_poly.pdbx_strand_id
1 'polypeptide(L)' 'MKRFAASLLGALLLAGGLATPAVAQGGGDLQGKLDKKLAEGWIKDPLWITDYDEAKQKAGESGKLIFGYFTRSYSY' A
#
# COMPACT_ATOMS: atom_id res chain seq x y z
N MET A 1 26.56 -45.64 -19.42
CA MET A 1 25.36 -44.89 -19.00
C MET A 1 25.37 -44.72 -17.49
N LYS A 2 25.79 -43.55 -16.98
CA LYS A 2 25.71 -43.13 -15.56
C LYS A 2 26.37 -41.75 -15.52
N ARG A 3 25.56 -40.70 -15.29
CA ARG A 3 25.90 -39.30 -14.89
C ARG A 3 24.90 -38.30 -15.49
N PHE A 4 23.63 -38.41 -15.13
CA PHE A 4 22.66 -37.32 -15.39
C PHE A 4 21.64 -37.13 -14.26
N ALA A 5 21.82 -37.77 -13.10
CA ALA A 5 20.84 -37.72 -12.01
C ALA A 5 21.18 -36.72 -10.88
N ALA A 6 22.31 -36.01 -10.96
CA ALA A 6 22.77 -35.16 -9.85
C ALA A 6 22.34 -33.67 -9.96
N SER A 7 21.84 -33.21 -11.11
CA SER A 7 21.55 -31.79 -11.33
C SER A 7 20.09 -31.37 -11.12
N LEU A 8 19.17 -32.32 -10.88
CA LEU A 8 17.73 -32.02 -10.75
C LEU A 8 17.27 -31.78 -9.30
N LEU A 9 18.01 -32.23 -8.27
CA LEU A 9 17.64 -31.97 -6.87
C LEU A 9 18.05 -30.58 -6.36
N GLY A 10 19.12 -29.98 -6.92
CA GLY A 10 19.60 -28.67 -6.48
C GLY A 10 18.71 -27.50 -6.93
N ALA A 11 18.03 -27.65 -8.07
CA ALA A 11 17.17 -26.62 -8.64
C ALA A 11 15.81 -26.51 -7.93
N LEU A 12 15.33 -27.57 -7.27
CA LEU A 12 14.04 -27.55 -6.57
C LEU A 12 14.11 -26.81 -5.21
N LEU A 13 15.28 -26.83 -4.54
CA LEU A 13 15.47 -26.16 -3.25
C LEU A 13 15.67 -24.64 -3.38
N LEU A 14 16.17 -24.15 -4.52
CA LEU A 14 16.28 -22.71 -4.79
C LEU A 14 14.95 -22.06 -5.21
N ALA A 15 13.99 -22.84 -5.72
CA ALA A 15 12.70 -22.33 -6.19
C ALA A 15 11.66 -22.19 -5.06
N GLY A 16 11.82 -22.89 -3.94
CA GLY A 16 10.86 -22.84 -2.81
C GLY A 16 11.03 -21.67 -1.85
N GLY A 17 12.21 -21.02 -1.82
CA GLY A 17 12.54 -19.99 -0.82
C GLY A 17 12.19 -18.55 -1.22
N LEU A 18 11.85 -18.28 -2.48
CA LEU A 18 11.64 -16.92 -2.98
C LEU A 18 10.18 -16.47 -3.02
N ALA A 19 9.23 -17.34 -2.64
CA ALA A 19 7.80 -17.09 -2.78
C ALA A 19 7.08 -16.67 -1.48
N THR A 20 7.79 -16.08 -0.51
CA THR A 20 7.14 -15.52 0.70
C THR A 20 7.46 -14.05 0.93
N PRO A 21 6.74 -13.13 0.27
CA PRO A 21 6.51 -11.82 0.90
C PRO A 21 5.02 -11.49 1.12
N ALA A 22 4.07 -12.24 0.55
CA ALA A 22 2.66 -11.83 0.59
C ALA A 22 1.98 -12.01 1.96
N VAL A 23 2.34 -13.06 2.72
CA VAL A 23 1.64 -13.42 3.97
C VAL A 23 2.00 -12.55 5.17
N ALA A 24 3.03 -11.71 5.08
CA ALA A 24 3.42 -10.78 6.15
C ALA A 24 2.78 -9.39 6.02
N GLN A 25 2.10 -9.09 4.89
CA GLN A 25 1.49 -7.78 4.65
C GLN A 25 -0.01 -7.71 4.97
N GLY A 26 -0.73 -8.83 4.99
CA GLY A 26 -2.18 -8.86 5.20
C GLY A 26 -2.56 -9.23 6.63
N GLY A 27 -2.93 -8.25 7.46
CA GLY A 27 -3.55 -8.52 8.77
C GLY A 27 -3.20 -7.56 9.92
N GLY A 28 -2.32 -6.58 9.70
CA GLY A 28 -2.04 -5.55 10.70
C GLY A 28 -3.17 -4.53 10.80
N ASP A 29 -3.42 -3.99 12.00
CA ASP A 29 -4.39 -2.93 12.32
C ASP A 29 -4.35 -1.76 11.31
N LEU A 30 -5.21 -1.83 10.29
CA LEU A 30 -5.28 -0.85 9.20
C LEU A 30 -5.90 0.45 9.68
N GLN A 31 -6.87 0.33 10.60
CA GLN A 31 -7.52 1.48 11.20
C GLN A 31 -6.51 2.29 12.00
N GLY A 32 -5.69 1.64 12.83
CA GLY A 32 -4.62 2.32 13.57
C GLY A 32 -3.55 2.96 12.68
N LYS A 33 -3.24 2.37 11.51
CA LYS A 33 -2.34 3.01 10.52
C LYS A 33 -2.96 4.27 9.92
N LEU A 34 -4.25 4.22 9.58
CA LEU A 34 -5.00 5.38 9.09
C LEU A 34 -5.07 6.47 10.16
N ASP A 35 -5.48 6.12 11.37
CA ASP A 35 -5.61 7.05 12.50
C ASP A 35 -4.26 7.73 12.81
N LYS A 36 -3.17 6.96 12.82
CA LYS A 36 -1.81 7.48 13.00
C LYS A 36 -1.44 8.47 11.89
N LYS A 37 -1.81 8.18 10.64
CA LYS A 37 -1.51 9.04 9.49
C LYS A 37 -2.28 10.35 9.58
N LEU A 38 -3.57 10.28 9.90
CA LEU A 38 -4.46 11.43 10.12
C LEU A 38 -4.02 12.30 11.30
N ALA A 39 -3.30 11.73 12.28
CA ALA A 39 -2.75 12.48 13.41
C ALA A 39 -1.50 13.32 13.06
N GLU A 40 -0.87 13.11 11.90
CA GLU A 40 0.32 13.86 11.48
C GLU A 40 0.00 15.36 11.31
N GLY A 41 0.91 16.23 11.77
CA GLY A 41 0.65 17.68 11.87
C GLY A 41 0.36 18.38 10.55
N TRP A 42 0.84 17.85 9.42
CA TRP A 42 0.60 18.44 8.10
C TRP A 42 -0.84 18.21 7.60
N ILE A 43 -1.55 17.19 8.10
CA ILE A 43 -2.98 16.98 7.78
C ILE A 43 -3.86 17.96 8.55
N LYS A 44 -3.41 18.41 9.73
CA LYS A 44 -4.10 19.42 10.54
C LYS A 44 -4.00 20.84 9.96
N ASP A 45 -3.29 21.02 8.85
CA ASP A 45 -3.31 22.27 8.11
C ASP A 45 -4.73 22.49 7.55
N PRO A 46 -5.36 23.66 7.81
CA PRO A 46 -6.75 23.94 7.43
C PRO A 46 -7.01 23.90 5.92
N LEU A 47 -5.96 23.80 5.09
CA LEU A 47 -6.09 23.64 3.64
C LEU A 47 -6.48 22.20 3.22
N TRP A 48 -6.32 21.19 4.08
CA TRP A 48 -6.68 19.83 3.75
C TRP A 48 -8.15 19.53 4.03
N ILE A 49 -8.82 18.97 3.04
CA ILE A 49 -10.18 18.47 3.13
C ILE A 49 -10.09 16.94 3.07
N THR A 50 -10.57 16.27 4.10
CA THR A 50 -10.52 14.80 4.20
C THR A 50 -11.79 14.12 3.70
N ASP A 51 -12.83 14.88 3.41
CA ASP A 51 -14.07 14.40 2.80
C ASP A 51 -14.10 14.67 1.29
N TYR A 52 -14.39 13.65 0.50
CA TYR A 52 -14.33 13.76 -0.95
C TYR A 52 -15.50 14.56 -1.55
N ASP A 53 -16.69 14.49 -0.95
CA ASP A 53 -17.85 15.23 -1.43
C ASP A 53 -17.71 16.72 -1.11
N GLU A 54 -17.17 17.07 0.07
CA GLU A 54 -16.80 18.44 0.43
C GLU A 54 -15.74 19.00 -0.54
N ALA A 55 -14.71 18.20 -0.88
CA ALA A 55 -13.67 18.61 -1.81
C ALA A 55 -14.22 18.93 -3.21
N LYS A 56 -15.17 18.13 -3.71
CA LYS A 56 -15.86 18.39 -4.99
C LYS A 56 -16.67 19.66 -4.95
N GLN A 57 -17.42 19.90 -3.88
CA GLN A 57 -18.22 21.12 -3.75
C GLN A 57 -17.33 22.37 -3.80
N LYS A 58 -16.26 22.43 -3.00
CA LYS A 58 -15.36 23.59 -2.98
C LYS A 58 -14.60 23.79 -4.30
N ALA A 59 -14.28 22.71 -5.02
CA ALA A 59 -13.71 22.80 -6.36
C ALA A 59 -14.68 23.45 -7.35
N GLY A 60 -15.96 23.09 -7.29
CA GLY A 60 -17.03 23.69 -8.11
C GLY A 60 -17.23 25.17 -7.81
N GLU A 61 -17.24 25.55 -6.53
CA GLU A 61 -17.39 26.95 -6.10
C GLU A 61 -16.18 27.82 -6.49
N SER A 62 -14.97 27.27 -6.39
CA SER A 62 -13.72 28.02 -6.64
C SER A 62 -13.23 27.98 -8.08
N GLY A 63 -13.75 27.08 -8.91
CA GLY A 63 -13.25 26.82 -10.27
C GLY A 63 -11.84 26.22 -10.30
N LYS A 64 -11.34 25.70 -9.18
CA LYS A 64 -9.99 25.12 -9.05
C LYS A 64 -10.02 23.60 -9.14
N LEU A 65 -8.91 23.02 -9.59
CA LEU A 65 -8.73 21.56 -9.60
C LEU A 65 -8.47 21.02 -8.19
N ILE A 66 -8.86 19.77 -7.97
CA ILE A 66 -8.55 19.03 -6.73
C ILE A 66 -7.13 18.46 -6.83
N PHE A 67 -6.28 18.84 -5.87
CA PHE A 67 -5.02 18.13 -5.62
C PHE A 67 -5.26 17.04 -4.57
N GLY A 68 -5.27 15.77 -5.02
CA GLY A 68 -5.50 14.62 -4.14
C GLY A 68 -4.18 13.96 -3.72
N TYR A 69 -4.03 13.71 -2.42
CA TYR A 69 -2.96 12.89 -1.88
C TYR A 69 -3.53 11.59 -1.31
N PHE A 70 -3.16 10.45 -1.90
CA PHE A 70 -3.58 9.14 -1.45
C PHE A 70 -2.48 8.50 -0.63
N THR A 71 -2.78 8.19 0.63
CA THR A 71 -1.87 7.38 1.44
C THR A 71 -1.94 5.95 0.92
N ARG A 72 -0.83 5.43 0.38
CA ARG A 72 -0.75 4.02 0.02
C ARG A 72 -0.61 3.20 1.31
N SER A 73 -1.68 2.60 1.79
CA SER A 73 -1.57 1.35 2.54
C SER A 73 -1.66 0.21 1.53
N TYR A 74 -0.59 -0.58 1.37
CA TYR A 74 -0.65 -1.80 0.56
C TYR A 74 -1.69 -2.76 1.16
N SER A 75 -2.88 -2.82 0.56
CA SER A 75 -3.89 -3.84 0.80
C SER A 75 -4.43 -4.29 -0.56
N TYR A 76 -3.91 -5.42 -1.05
CA TYR A 76 -4.70 -6.34 -1.85
C TYR A 76 -5.48 -7.24 -0.88
#